data_AF-A0A933T9E7-F1
#
_entry.id   AF-A0A933T9E7-F1
#
_cell.length_a   1.000
_cell.length_b   1.000
_cell.length_c   1.000
_cell.angle_alpha   90.00
_cell.angle_beta   90.00
_cell.angle_gamma   90.00
#
_symmetry.space_group_name_H-M   'P 1'
#
loop_
_entity.id
_entity.type
_entity.pdbx_description
1 polymer ?
#
loop_
_entity_poly.entity_id
_entity_poly.type
_entity_poly.pdbx_seq_one_letter_code
_entity_poly.pdbx_strand_id
1 'polypeptide(L)'
;MAFIDGLRQDGRIRDWQPNQADEALRLYYFHYLGKTKREGGAPVFAGLTDVIAEVRRLIRLKHYSYSTERTYIQWIERFAAYMQQSDSKSIGDAEAADLKNFLSHLALKQRVSSSTQNQAFNAVLFLFRNILKRDVGSLDTTVRAKRGPKLPVVLTVEEVRQLFEQMTGKTLLIAELLYGTGLRLMELARLRVQDIDFDANTIIIHSGKGDKDRSVMLPEVVKERFKEHLTNVKTLHEKDLAAGHGEVALPDALGRKYPHAAKEWGWQYVFPSGSLSVDPRSGVVRRHHISDSVIQTAVKDAVRKAGIVKHATVHTLRHSFATHLLQNGINIREVQSLLGHKHVETTMVYTHVLRNMSNAPQSPLDALYGRAESAG
;
A
#
# COMPACT_ATOMS: atom_id res chain seq x y z
N MET A 1 2.39 40.60 5.43
CA MET A 1 2.28 42.00 4.96
C MET A 1 3.64 42.69 5.04
N ALA A 2 4.18 43.01 6.22
CA ALA A 2 5.46 43.74 6.36
C ALA A 2 6.67 43.22 5.54
N PHE A 3 6.79 41.91 5.31
CA PHE A 3 7.86 41.32 4.50
C PHE A 3 7.74 41.60 2.99
N ILE A 4 6.54 41.50 2.43
CA ILE A 4 6.30 41.76 0.99
C ILE A 4 6.42 43.26 0.70
N ASP A 5 5.94 44.09 1.62
CA ASP A 5 6.03 45.54 1.50
C ASP A 5 7.50 46.01 1.52
N GLY A 6 8.36 45.37 2.31
CA GLY A 6 9.81 45.60 2.28
C GLY A 6 10.48 45.16 0.97
N LEU A 7 10.06 44.04 0.39
CA LEU A 7 10.58 43.57 -0.91
C LEU A 7 10.18 44.48 -2.08
N ARG A 8 9.00 45.12 -2.00
CA ARG A 8 8.53 46.08 -3.01
C ARG A 8 9.26 47.43 -2.95
N GLN A 9 9.97 47.71 -1.86
CA GLN A 9 10.72 48.95 -1.66
C GLN A 9 12.22 48.81 -1.97
N ASP A 10 12.75 47.59 -2.18
CA ASP A 10 14.14 47.39 -2.59
C ASP A 10 14.28 47.49 -4.12
N GLY A 11 14.84 48.60 -4.59
CA GLY A 11 15.03 48.89 -6.02
C GLY A 11 15.99 47.95 -6.76
N ARG A 12 16.60 46.97 -6.08
CA ARG A 12 17.41 45.91 -6.70
C ARG A 12 16.61 44.67 -7.09
N ILE A 13 15.33 44.60 -6.69
CA ILE A 13 14.46 43.45 -6.89
C ILE A 13 13.54 43.71 -8.09
N ARG A 14 13.48 42.75 -9.02
CA ARG A 14 12.64 42.86 -10.23
C ARG A 14 11.17 42.68 -9.85
N ASP A 15 10.27 43.42 -10.51
CA ASP A 15 8.84 43.52 -10.20
C ASP A 15 8.08 42.18 -10.06
N TRP A 16 8.54 41.12 -10.73
CA TRP A 16 7.91 39.80 -10.66
C TRP A 16 8.27 39.03 -9.38
N GLN A 17 9.40 39.33 -8.74
CA GLN A 17 9.90 38.59 -7.57
C GLN A 17 9.08 38.82 -6.29
N PRO A 18 8.61 40.05 -5.97
CA PRO A 18 7.70 40.26 -4.85
C PRO A 18 6.34 39.59 -5.07
N ASN A 19 5.86 39.52 -6.31
CA ASN A 19 4.61 38.84 -6.66
C ASN A 19 4.75 37.31 -6.51
N GLN A 20 5.87 36.74 -6.97
CA GLN A 20 6.17 35.32 -6.78
C GLN A 20 6.34 34.96 -5.29
N ALA A 21 6.97 35.83 -4.50
CA ALA A 21 7.09 35.65 -3.06
C ALA A 21 5.73 35.72 -2.35
N ASP A 22 4.83 36.63 -2.76
CA ASP A 22 3.46 36.69 -2.24
C ASP A 22 2.67 35.43 -2.58
N GLU A 23 2.76 34.95 -3.83
CA GLU A 23 2.08 33.75 -4.29
C GLU A 23 2.61 32.48 -3.59
N ALA A 24 3.93 32.36 -3.44
CA ALA A 24 4.56 31.27 -2.68
C ALA A 24 4.15 31.29 -1.20
N LEU A 25 4.07 32.47 -0.58
CA LEU A 25 3.57 32.61 0.79
C LEU A 25 2.09 32.25 0.89
N ARG A 26 1.24 32.69 -0.06
CA ARG A 26 -0.18 32.30 -0.10
C ARG A 26 -0.34 30.79 -0.25
N LEU A 27 0.39 30.16 -1.16
CA LEU A 27 0.38 28.71 -1.35
C LEU A 27 0.89 27.99 -0.10
N TYR A 28 1.94 28.48 0.55
CA TYR A 28 2.45 27.93 1.80
C TYR A 28 1.44 28.07 2.96
N TYR A 29 0.77 29.22 3.07
CA TYR A 29 -0.29 29.43 4.06
C TYR A 29 -1.52 28.56 3.81
N PHE A 30 -1.95 28.46 2.54
CA PHE A 30 -3.14 27.75 2.13
C PHE A 30 -2.96 26.23 2.15
N HIS A 31 -1.82 25.73 1.68
CA HIS A 31 -1.57 24.29 1.57
C HIS A 31 -0.79 23.69 2.75
N TYR A 32 0.02 24.48 3.47
CA TYR A 32 0.96 23.94 4.45
C TYR A 32 0.69 24.38 5.89
N LEU A 33 0.32 25.65 6.11
CA LEU A 33 0.09 26.17 7.47
C LEU A 33 -1.36 26.07 7.94
N GLY A 34 -2.36 25.90 7.06
CA GLY A 34 -3.75 25.64 7.44
C GLY A 34 -4.33 26.64 8.46
N LYS A 35 -3.76 27.85 8.58
CA LYS A 35 -4.26 28.91 9.44
C LYS A 35 -5.26 29.75 8.66
N THR A 36 -6.38 29.15 8.28
CA THR A 36 -7.60 29.93 8.16
C THR A 36 -7.93 30.44 9.55
N LYS A 37 -7.94 31.76 9.72
CA LYS A 37 -8.56 32.43 10.87
C LYS A 37 -9.94 31.78 11.07
N ARG A 38 -10.11 31.04 12.17
CA ARG A 38 -11.33 30.25 12.44
C ARG A 38 -12.45 31.19 12.85
N GLU A 39 -13.13 31.76 11.86
CA GLU A 39 -14.44 32.38 12.05
C GLU A 39 -15.47 31.29 11.71
N GLY A 40 -15.86 30.54 12.74
CA GLY A 40 -16.81 29.44 12.65
C GLY A 40 -16.69 28.58 13.91
N GLY A 41 -17.77 28.52 14.70
CA GLY A 41 -17.82 27.67 15.90
C GLY A 41 -17.43 26.23 15.57
N ALA A 42 -16.85 25.52 16.54
CA ALA A 42 -16.52 24.11 16.36
C ALA A 42 -17.78 23.35 15.88
N PRO A 43 -17.69 22.52 14.82
CA PRO A 43 -18.84 21.77 14.36
C PRO A 43 -19.37 20.90 15.49
N VAL A 44 -20.65 21.09 15.83
CA VAL A 44 -21.34 20.31 16.86
C VAL A 44 -21.89 19.06 16.18
N PHE A 45 -21.42 17.90 16.60
CA PHE A 45 -21.91 16.60 16.13
C PHE A 45 -22.85 16.02 17.19
N ALA A 46 -24.04 15.54 16.81
CA ALA A 46 -25.00 14.99 17.77
C ALA A 46 -24.55 13.61 18.29
N GLY A 47 -23.73 12.88 17.52
CA GLY A 47 -23.11 11.65 17.99
C GLY A 47 -22.08 11.03 17.04
N LEU A 48 -21.64 9.83 17.37
CA LEU A 48 -20.64 9.07 16.59
C LEU A 48 -21.07 8.85 15.13
N THR A 49 -22.37 8.65 14.89
CA THR A 49 -22.93 8.45 13.54
C THR A 49 -22.63 9.63 12.61
N ASP A 50 -22.83 10.86 13.09
CA ASP A 50 -22.60 12.08 12.31
C ASP A 50 -21.11 12.28 12.03
N VAL A 51 -20.26 12.00 13.04
CA VAL A 51 -18.81 12.02 12.89
C VAL A 51 -18.37 11.04 11.82
N ILE A 52 -18.87 9.81 11.83
CA ILE A 52 -18.53 8.80 10.83
C ILE A 52 -19.01 9.20 9.43
N ALA A 53 -20.20 9.81 9.31
CA ALA A 53 -20.70 10.31 8.04
C ALA A 53 -19.78 11.40 7.46
N GLU A 54 -19.33 12.34 8.30
CA GLU A 54 -18.40 13.41 7.89
C GLU A 54 -17.00 12.86 7.57
N VAL A 55 -16.53 11.86 8.31
CA VAL A 55 -15.28 11.13 8.02
C VAL A 55 -15.35 10.50 6.63
N ARG A 56 -16.43 9.78 6.31
CA ARG A 56 -16.64 9.18 4.98
C ARG A 56 -16.62 10.25 3.90
N ARG A 57 -17.34 11.36 4.10
CA ARG A 57 -17.40 12.47 3.15
C ARG A 57 -16.01 13.04 2.86
N LEU A 58 -15.23 13.38 3.88
CA LEU A 58 -13.89 13.96 3.70
C LEU A 58 -12.86 12.98 3.15
N ILE A 59 -12.89 11.72 3.56
CA ILE A 59 -12.02 10.67 3.01
C ILE A 59 -12.27 10.51 1.50
N ARG A 60 -13.55 10.46 1.09
CA ARG A 60 -13.92 10.35 -0.32
C ARG A 60 -13.57 11.61 -1.11
N LEU A 61 -13.81 12.79 -0.55
CA LEU A 61 -13.45 14.08 -1.16
C LEU A 61 -11.94 14.21 -1.39
N LYS A 62 -11.13 13.67 -0.47
CA LYS A 62 -9.66 13.63 -0.59
C LYS A 62 -9.16 12.47 -1.46
N HIS A 63 -10.05 11.75 -2.14
CA HIS A 63 -9.74 10.60 -2.98
C HIS A 63 -8.94 9.49 -2.26
N TYR A 64 -9.12 9.35 -0.95
CA TYR A 64 -8.48 8.28 -0.20
C TYR A 64 -9.10 6.91 -0.56
N SER A 65 -8.26 5.88 -0.46
CA SER A 65 -8.67 4.52 -0.76
C SER A 65 -9.76 4.02 0.20
N TYR A 66 -10.60 3.09 -0.26
CA TYR A 66 -11.64 2.50 0.58
C TYR A 66 -11.07 1.73 1.78
N SER A 67 -9.85 1.17 1.67
CA SER A 67 -9.18 0.56 2.82
C SER A 67 -8.81 1.60 3.88
N THR A 68 -8.34 2.80 3.48
CA THR A 68 -8.14 3.93 4.39
C THR A 68 -9.45 4.32 5.08
N GLU A 69 -10.56 4.42 4.33
CA GLU A 69 -11.91 4.69 4.87
C GLU A 69 -12.27 3.72 5.99
N ARG A 70 -12.19 2.41 5.71
CA ARG A 70 -12.50 1.36 6.69
C ARG A 70 -11.57 1.43 7.91
N THR A 71 -10.27 1.52 7.70
CA THR A 71 -9.29 1.57 8.78
C THR A 71 -9.52 2.79 9.68
N TYR A 72 -9.76 3.96 9.10
CA TYR A 72 -9.92 5.18 9.88
C TYR A 72 -11.21 5.13 10.69
N ILE A 73 -12.33 4.69 10.08
CA ILE A 73 -13.61 4.51 10.79
C ILE A 73 -13.43 3.56 11.96
N GLN A 74 -12.81 2.38 11.75
CA GLN A 74 -12.61 1.40 12.82
C GLN A 74 -11.78 1.96 13.99
N TRP A 75 -10.73 2.74 13.71
CA TRP A 75 -9.93 3.36 14.76
C TRP A 75 -10.66 4.48 15.47
N ILE A 76 -11.50 5.24 14.77
CA ILE A 76 -12.35 6.28 15.36
C ILE A 76 -13.44 5.66 16.25
N GLU A 77 -14.06 4.57 15.84
CA GLU A 77 -15.02 3.80 16.64
C GLU A 77 -14.37 3.28 17.92
N ARG A 78 -13.15 2.70 17.82
CA ARG A 78 -12.38 2.25 18.99
C ARG A 78 -12.01 3.40 19.93
N PHE A 79 -11.65 4.54 19.38
CA PHE A 79 -11.34 5.73 20.17
C PHE A 79 -12.59 6.27 20.88
N ALA A 80 -13.73 6.32 20.20
CA ALA A 80 -15.01 6.71 20.79
C ALA A 80 -15.43 5.75 21.93
N ALA A 81 -15.31 4.44 21.73
CA ALA A 81 -15.58 3.45 22.77
C ALA A 81 -14.65 3.62 23.99
N TYR A 82 -13.36 3.91 23.76
CA TYR A 82 -12.41 4.19 24.82
C TYR A 82 -12.79 5.45 25.63
N MET A 83 -13.20 6.52 24.95
CA MET A 83 -13.63 7.75 25.62
C MET A 83 -14.88 7.55 26.47
N GLN A 84 -15.85 6.78 25.95
CA GLN A 84 -17.08 6.48 26.67
C GLN A 84 -16.82 5.63 27.92
N GLN A 85 -15.88 4.69 27.87
CA GLN A 85 -15.50 3.86 29.01
C GLN A 85 -14.65 4.60 30.06
N SER A 86 -13.79 5.54 29.63
CA SER A 86 -12.83 6.18 30.54
C SER A 86 -13.43 7.39 31.26
N ASP A 87 -14.11 8.27 30.53
CA ASP A 87 -14.55 9.58 31.03
C ASP A 87 -16.03 9.89 30.73
N SER A 88 -16.79 8.95 30.15
CA SER A 88 -18.17 9.17 29.68
C SER A 88 -18.34 10.38 28.74
N LYS A 89 -17.26 10.80 28.07
CA LYS A 89 -17.24 11.94 27.15
C LYS A 89 -17.77 11.55 25.77
N SER A 90 -18.43 12.49 25.10
CA SER A 90 -18.75 12.37 23.68
C SER A 90 -17.49 12.51 22.82
N ILE A 91 -17.46 11.83 21.68
CA ILE A 91 -16.38 11.93 20.70
C ILE A 91 -16.24 13.36 20.13
N GLY A 92 -17.33 14.14 20.12
CA GLY A 92 -17.31 15.54 19.70
C GLY A 92 -16.52 16.44 20.65
N ASP A 93 -16.43 16.04 21.92
CA ASP A 93 -15.75 16.77 22.99
C ASP A 93 -14.30 16.35 23.18
N ALA A 94 -13.78 15.45 22.33
CA ALA A 94 -12.42 14.93 22.43
C ALA A 94 -11.34 16.02 22.42
N GLU A 95 -10.40 15.92 23.34
CA GLU A 95 -9.26 16.81 23.50
C GLU A 95 -7.94 16.11 23.17
N ALA A 96 -6.88 16.91 23.00
CA ALA A 96 -5.55 16.39 22.71
C ALA A 96 -5.04 15.41 23.80
N ALA A 97 -5.45 15.62 25.06
CA ALA A 97 -5.13 14.71 26.16
C ALA A 97 -5.77 13.33 25.97
N ASP A 98 -7.02 13.25 25.49
CA ASP A 98 -7.72 11.99 25.25
C ASP A 98 -7.01 11.16 24.17
N LEU A 99 -6.53 11.80 23.10
CA LEU A 99 -5.70 11.15 22.08
C LEU A 99 -4.42 10.55 22.69
N LYS A 100 -3.70 11.32 23.52
CA LYS A 100 -2.47 10.86 24.18
C LYS A 100 -2.75 9.66 25.09
N ASN A 101 -3.82 9.74 25.90
CA ASN A 101 -4.22 8.69 26.81
C ASN A 101 -4.64 7.42 26.07
N PHE A 102 -5.38 7.54 24.97
CA PHE A 102 -5.74 6.42 24.11
C PHE A 102 -4.51 5.72 23.52
N LEU A 103 -3.55 6.47 22.98
CA LEU A 103 -2.32 5.87 22.44
C LEU A 103 -1.46 5.21 23.51
N SER A 104 -1.42 5.77 24.72
CA SER A 104 -0.77 5.16 25.88
C SER A 104 -1.49 3.88 26.31
N HIS A 105 -2.81 3.86 26.31
CA HIS A 105 -3.62 2.65 26.56
C HIS A 105 -3.30 1.55 25.54
N LEU A 106 -3.25 1.90 24.25
CA LEU A 106 -2.90 0.94 23.20
C LEU A 106 -1.49 0.35 23.40
N ALA A 107 -0.51 1.17 23.76
CA ALA A 107 0.87 0.73 23.94
C ALA A 107 1.08 -0.06 25.24
N LEU A 108 0.56 0.41 26.37
CA LEU A 108 0.86 -0.13 27.70
C LEU A 108 -0.11 -1.25 28.11
N LYS A 109 -1.41 -1.09 27.82
CA LYS A 109 -2.44 -2.05 28.21
C LYS A 109 -2.69 -3.09 27.12
N GLN A 110 -2.93 -2.64 25.88
CA GLN A 110 -3.17 -3.57 24.76
C GLN A 110 -1.89 -4.11 24.12
N ARG A 111 -0.72 -3.54 24.45
CA ARG A 111 0.61 -3.98 23.95
C ARG A 111 0.65 -4.09 22.42
N VAL A 112 -0.02 -3.17 21.72
CA VAL A 112 -0.06 -3.20 20.25
C VAL A 112 1.31 -2.87 19.65
N SER A 113 1.54 -3.34 18.43
CA SER A 113 2.77 -3.01 17.71
C SER A 113 2.87 -1.52 17.38
N SER A 114 4.09 -1.00 17.22
CA SER A 114 4.34 0.38 16.81
C SER A 114 3.63 0.77 15.50
N SER A 115 3.50 -0.16 14.55
CA SER A 115 2.78 0.08 13.28
C SER A 115 1.29 0.26 13.52
N THR A 116 0.71 -0.59 14.36
CA THR A 116 -0.69 -0.53 14.77
C THR A 116 -0.99 0.79 15.49
N GLN A 117 -0.13 1.19 16.43
CA GLN A 117 -0.24 2.47 17.14
C GLN A 117 -0.15 3.66 16.17
N ASN A 118 0.78 3.64 15.21
CA ASN A 118 0.90 4.69 14.19
C ASN A 118 -0.34 4.77 13.30
N GLN A 119 -0.98 3.64 12.97
CA GLN A 119 -2.22 3.63 12.21
C GLN A 119 -3.38 4.26 12.99
N ALA A 120 -3.52 3.90 14.27
CA ALA A 120 -4.48 4.50 15.18
C ALA A 120 -4.25 6.01 15.32
N PHE A 121 -3.00 6.42 15.56
CA PHE A 121 -2.61 7.82 15.63
C PHE A 121 -3.01 8.60 14.37
N ASN A 122 -2.69 8.09 13.18
CA ASN A 122 -3.04 8.79 11.94
C ASN A 122 -4.56 8.92 11.74
N ALA A 123 -5.33 7.89 12.10
CA ALA A 123 -6.79 7.93 12.00
C ALA A 123 -7.41 8.95 12.96
N VAL A 124 -6.98 8.95 14.22
CA VAL A 124 -7.49 9.90 15.22
C VAL A 124 -6.96 11.31 14.94
N LEU A 125 -5.71 11.47 14.50
CA LEU A 125 -5.19 12.76 14.05
C LEU A 125 -6.00 13.33 12.88
N PHE A 126 -6.43 12.47 11.95
CA PHE A 126 -7.33 12.87 10.87
C PHE A 126 -8.66 13.39 11.41
N LEU A 127 -9.26 12.69 12.39
CA LEU A 127 -10.47 13.15 13.10
C LEU A 127 -10.28 14.55 13.69
N PHE A 128 -9.23 14.77 14.49
CA PHE A 128 -8.98 16.07 15.13
C PHE A 128 -8.78 17.20 14.12
N ARG A 129 -7.90 16.99 13.12
CA ARG A 129 -7.53 18.04 12.15
C ARG A 129 -8.64 18.35 11.15
N ASN A 130 -9.31 17.31 10.65
CA ASN A 130 -10.20 17.45 9.50
C ASN A 130 -11.67 17.52 9.90
N ILE A 131 -12.09 16.86 10.99
CA ILE A 131 -13.48 16.75 11.40
C ILE A 131 -13.78 17.72 12.54
N LEU A 132 -13.13 17.52 13.70
CA LEU A 132 -13.36 18.35 14.89
C LEU A 132 -12.79 19.77 14.74
N LYS A 133 -11.90 19.97 13.77
CA LYS A 133 -11.14 21.22 13.57
C LYS A 133 -10.52 21.69 14.88
N ARG A 134 -9.89 20.78 15.63
CA ARG A 134 -9.19 21.08 16.89
C ARG A 134 -7.69 20.94 16.66
N ASP A 135 -6.93 21.87 17.24
CA ASP A 135 -5.47 21.73 17.24
C ASP A 135 -5.09 20.76 18.35
N VAL A 136 -4.22 19.80 18.02
CA VAL A 136 -3.68 18.83 18.97
C VAL A 136 -2.30 19.26 19.51
N GLY A 137 -1.84 20.45 19.12
CA GLY A 137 -0.57 21.03 19.53
C GLY A 137 0.63 20.29 18.94
N SER A 138 1.82 20.54 19.52
CA SER A 138 3.03 19.78 19.18
C SER A 138 2.88 18.33 19.65
N LEU A 139 2.90 17.44 18.67
CA LEU A 139 2.86 15.99 18.84
C LEU A 139 4.26 15.41 19.06
N ASP A 140 5.28 16.25 19.27
CA ASP A 140 6.67 15.81 19.50
C ASP A 140 6.80 15.01 20.81
N THR A 141 5.89 15.22 21.75
CA THR A 141 5.76 14.45 23.01
C THR A 141 4.89 13.19 22.87
N THR A 142 4.18 13.02 21.76
CA THR A 142 3.45 11.77 21.49
C THR A 142 4.48 10.74 21.08
N VAL A 143 4.58 9.67 21.86
CA VAL A 143 5.49 8.54 21.64
C VAL A 143 5.21 7.92 20.26
N ARG A 144 5.78 8.50 19.20
CA ARG A 144 5.79 7.88 17.89
C ARG A 144 6.72 6.68 18.03
N ALA A 145 6.14 5.51 18.29
CA ALA A 145 6.91 4.32 18.51
C ALA A 145 7.78 4.05 17.26
N LYS A 146 9.09 4.26 17.41
CA LYS A 146 10.08 3.97 16.39
C LYS A 146 10.39 2.48 16.46
N ARG A 147 10.25 1.78 15.34
CA ARG A 147 10.70 0.39 15.21
C ARG A 147 11.96 0.38 14.36
N GLY A 148 12.99 -0.35 14.81
CA GLY A 148 14.16 -0.62 13.99
C GLY A 148 13.78 -1.44 12.75
N PRO A 149 14.53 -1.31 11.63
CA PRO A 149 14.28 -2.09 10.42
C PRO A 149 14.48 -3.58 10.70
N LYS A 150 13.52 -4.42 10.32
CA LYS A 150 13.69 -5.88 10.33
C LYS A 150 14.34 -6.30 9.02
N LEU A 151 15.28 -7.23 9.09
CA LEU A 151 15.79 -7.90 7.89
C LEU A 151 14.64 -8.67 7.23
N PRO A 152 14.45 -8.53 5.90
CA PRO A 152 13.39 -9.23 5.20
C PRO A 152 13.70 -10.73 5.21
N VAL A 153 12.65 -11.54 5.42
CA VAL A 153 12.73 -12.98 5.18
C VAL A 153 12.83 -13.19 3.67
N VAL A 154 13.73 -14.07 3.25
CA VAL A 154 13.96 -14.47 1.86
C VAL A 154 13.96 -16.01 1.79
N LEU A 155 13.16 -16.56 0.88
CA LEU A 155 13.21 -17.98 0.50
C LEU A 155 14.35 -18.23 -0.47
N THR A 156 15.02 -19.37 -0.35
CA THR A 156 15.95 -19.89 -1.36
C THR A 156 15.19 -20.28 -2.63
N VAL A 157 15.91 -20.43 -3.75
CA VAL A 157 15.32 -20.92 -5.00
C VAL A 157 14.63 -22.28 -4.80
N GLU A 158 15.25 -23.17 -4.03
CA GLU A 158 14.69 -24.49 -3.74
C GLU A 158 13.44 -24.42 -2.85
N GLU A 159 13.42 -23.57 -1.82
CA GLU A 159 12.22 -23.34 -1.01
C GLU A 159 11.07 -22.74 -1.85
N VAL A 160 11.38 -21.85 -2.80
CA VAL A 160 10.37 -21.31 -3.74
C VAL A 160 9.81 -22.43 -4.62
N ARG A 161 10.66 -23.32 -5.14
CA ARG A 161 10.26 -24.48 -5.94
C ARG A 161 9.33 -25.39 -5.16
N GLN A 162 9.72 -25.79 -3.95
CA GLN A 162 8.93 -26.62 -3.05
C GLN A 162 7.59 -25.98 -2.68
N LEU A 163 7.56 -24.65 -2.49
CA LEU A 163 6.31 -23.91 -2.27
C LEU A 163 5.37 -24.04 -3.47
N PHE A 164 5.86 -23.85 -4.69
CA PHE A 164 5.04 -23.93 -5.90
C PHE A 164 4.49 -25.34 -6.15
N GLU A 165 5.24 -26.39 -5.83
CA GLU A 165 4.76 -27.78 -5.92
C GLU A 165 3.53 -28.06 -5.04
N GLN A 166 3.31 -27.26 -3.99
CA GLN A 166 2.16 -27.39 -3.09
C GLN A 166 0.95 -26.55 -3.51
N MET A 167 1.03 -25.86 -4.66
CA MET A 167 -0.01 -24.99 -5.20
C MET A 167 -0.49 -25.49 -6.56
N THR A 168 -1.73 -25.17 -6.93
CA THR A 168 -2.30 -25.56 -8.24
C THR A 168 -3.19 -24.46 -8.81
N GLY A 169 -3.47 -24.54 -10.12
CA GLY A 169 -4.42 -23.67 -10.81
C GLY A 169 -4.13 -22.17 -10.66
N LYS A 170 -5.19 -21.38 -10.46
CA LYS A 170 -5.11 -19.92 -10.40
C LYS A 170 -4.19 -19.40 -9.29
N THR A 171 -4.17 -20.04 -8.12
CA THR A 171 -3.34 -19.56 -7.00
C THR A 171 -1.85 -19.82 -7.23
N LEU A 172 -1.50 -20.92 -7.91
CA LEU A 172 -0.13 -21.18 -8.38
C LEU A 172 0.32 -20.09 -9.38
N LEU A 173 -0.50 -19.83 -10.41
CA LEU A 173 -0.20 -18.80 -11.42
C LEU A 173 0.04 -17.42 -10.78
N ILE A 174 -0.77 -17.05 -9.78
CA ILE A 174 -0.59 -15.82 -9.03
C ILE A 174 0.74 -15.82 -8.27
N ALA A 175 1.09 -16.90 -7.57
CA ALA A 175 2.32 -16.99 -6.79
C ALA A 175 3.57 -16.94 -7.68
N GLU A 176 3.55 -17.62 -8.82
CA GLU A 176 4.64 -17.58 -9.82
C GLU A 176 4.79 -16.19 -10.42
N LEU A 177 3.68 -15.49 -10.74
CA LEU A 177 3.74 -14.11 -11.21
C LEU A 177 4.31 -13.18 -10.12
N LEU A 178 3.87 -13.29 -8.87
CA LEU A 178 4.41 -12.48 -7.77
C LEU A 178 5.92 -12.65 -7.61
N TYR A 179 6.41 -13.87 -7.74
CA TYR A 179 7.85 -14.17 -7.70
C TYR A 179 8.56 -13.76 -8.99
N GLY A 180 8.01 -14.02 -10.17
CA GLY A 180 8.69 -13.77 -11.45
C GLY A 180 8.69 -12.31 -11.89
N THR A 181 7.82 -11.48 -11.32
CA THR A 181 7.67 -10.06 -11.69
C THR A 181 7.95 -9.10 -10.54
N GLY A 182 8.01 -9.63 -9.31
CA GLY A 182 8.18 -8.83 -8.11
C GLY A 182 7.00 -7.91 -7.78
N LEU A 183 5.81 -8.11 -8.35
CA LEU A 183 4.65 -7.25 -8.09
C LEU A 183 4.20 -7.28 -6.61
N ARG A 184 3.60 -6.19 -6.14
CA ARG A 184 2.85 -6.21 -4.88
C ARG A 184 1.56 -7.00 -5.10
N LEU A 185 1.09 -7.66 -4.04
CA LEU A 185 -0.17 -8.41 -4.06
C LEU A 185 -1.33 -7.60 -4.67
N MET A 186 -1.50 -6.35 -4.24
CA MET A 186 -2.58 -5.50 -4.72
C MET A 186 -2.35 -4.93 -6.11
N GLU A 187 -1.12 -4.87 -6.61
CA GLU A 187 -0.85 -4.51 -8.00
C GLU A 187 -1.29 -5.66 -8.90
N LEU A 188 -0.89 -6.89 -8.58
CA LEU A 188 -1.27 -8.07 -9.35
C LEU A 188 -2.78 -8.36 -9.26
N ALA A 189 -3.39 -8.26 -8.08
CA ALA A 189 -4.82 -8.51 -7.93
C ALA A 189 -5.66 -7.52 -8.76
N ARG A 190 -5.20 -6.28 -8.90
CA ARG A 190 -5.91 -5.21 -9.63
C ARG A 190 -5.57 -5.12 -11.11
N LEU A 191 -4.66 -5.97 -11.58
CA LEU A 191 -4.22 -5.98 -12.97
C LEU A 191 -5.42 -6.15 -13.92
N ARG A 192 -5.42 -5.35 -14.98
CA ARG A 192 -6.43 -5.40 -16.05
C ARG A 192 -5.91 -6.16 -17.24
N VAL A 193 -6.80 -6.66 -18.08
CA VAL A 193 -6.40 -7.46 -19.25
C VAL A 193 -5.52 -6.63 -20.20
N GLN A 194 -5.87 -5.37 -20.43
CA GLN A 194 -5.10 -4.46 -21.29
C GLN A 194 -3.68 -4.16 -20.77
N ASP A 195 -3.41 -4.45 -19.50
CA ASP A 195 -2.12 -4.19 -18.88
C ASP A 195 -1.06 -5.23 -19.29
N ILE A 196 -1.46 -6.31 -19.98
CA ILE A 196 -0.60 -7.43 -20.37
C ILE A 196 -0.31 -7.36 -21.86
N ASP A 197 0.97 -7.25 -22.20
CA ASP A 197 1.47 -7.37 -23.57
C ASP A 197 2.26 -8.68 -23.70
N PHE A 198 1.64 -9.68 -24.35
CA PHE A 198 2.25 -10.99 -24.57
C PHE A 198 3.34 -10.99 -25.64
N ASP A 199 3.30 -10.05 -26.58
CA ASP A 199 4.25 -9.95 -27.69
C ASP A 199 5.51 -9.20 -27.22
N ALA A 200 5.32 -8.12 -26.46
CA ALA A 200 6.41 -7.36 -25.84
C ALA A 200 6.91 -7.94 -24.51
N ASN A 201 6.38 -9.10 -24.07
CA ASN A 201 6.76 -9.76 -22.81
C ASN A 201 6.72 -8.84 -21.58
N THR A 202 5.71 -7.99 -21.52
CA THR A 202 5.66 -6.90 -20.56
C THR A 202 4.30 -6.83 -19.87
N ILE A 203 4.32 -6.52 -18.58
CA ILE A 203 3.14 -6.13 -17.82
C ILE A 203 3.29 -4.66 -17.40
N ILE A 204 2.31 -3.85 -17.74
CA ILE A 204 2.25 -2.43 -17.38
C ILE A 204 1.51 -2.29 -16.06
N ILE A 205 2.10 -1.58 -15.10
CA ILE A 205 1.50 -1.35 -13.79
C ILE A 205 1.15 0.10 -13.66
N HIS A 206 -0.14 0.39 -13.71
CA HIS A 206 -0.68 1.74 -13.55
C HIS A 206 -0.79 2.15 -12.07
N SER A 207 -0.55 3.43 -11.79
CA SER A 207 -0.74 4.04 -10.46
C SER A 207 -0.02 3.30 -9.32
N GLY A 208 1.27 2.99 -9.50
CA GLY A 208 2.14 2.49 -8.44
C GLY A 208 2.28 3.48 -7.26
N LYS A 209 3.04 3.12 -6.21
CA LYS A 209 3.29 4.02 -5.07
C LYS A 209 3.86 5.37 -5.55
N GLY A 210 3.06 6.42 -5.47
CA GLY A 210 3.42 7.77 -5.94
C GLY A 210 2.87 8.12 -7.33
N ASP A 211 1.88 7.37 -7.81
CA ASP A 211 1.18 7.58 -9.09
C ASP A 211 2.11 7.56 -10.31
N LYS A 212 3.08 6.63 -10.27
CA LYS A 212 4.01 6.39 -11.37
C LYS A 212 3.75 5.02 -11.96
N ASP A 213 3.65 5.01 -13.27
CA ASP A 213 3.55 3.81 -14.06
C ASP A 213 4.94 3.17 -14.19
N ARG A 214 4.96 1.84 -14.30
CA ARG A 214 6.17 1.08 -14.60
C ARG A 214 5.85 -0.18 -15.37
N SER A 215 6.79 -0.66 -16.15
CA SER A 215 6.75 -1.97 -16.77
C SER A 215 7.56 -2.99 -15.96
N VAL A 216 7.11 -4.25 -16.00
CA VAL A 216 7.85 -5.41 -15.50
C VAL A 216 7.83 -6.52 -16.55
N MET A 217 8.80 -7.44 -16.49
CA MET A 217 8.84 -8.58 -17.40
C MET A 217 7.65 -9.52 -17.18
N LEU A 218 7.18 -10.16 -18.24
CA LEU A 218 6.27 -11.30 -18.20
C LEU A 218 7.09 -12.60 -18.29
N PRO A 219 7.06 -13.50 -17.29
CA PRO A 219 7.83 -14.74 -17.34
C PRO A 219 7.35 -15.67 -18.46
N GLU A 220 8.26 -16.12 -19.32
CA GLU A 220 7.95 -16.98 -20.47
C GLU A 220 7.22 -18.25 -20.05
N VAL A 221 7.68 -18.88 -18.96
CA VAL A 221 7.20 -20.17 -18.46
C VAL A 221 5.71 -20.16 -18.10
N VAL A 222 5.13 -18.99 -17.79
CA VAL A 222 3.71 -18.92 -17.40
C VAL A 222 2.79 -18.52 -18.55
N LYS A 223 3.32 -18.08 -19.70
CA LYS A 223 2.51 -17.44 -20.75
C LYS A 223 1.35 -18.27 -21.25
N GLU A 224 1.59 -19.53 -21.60
CA GLU A 224 0.53 -20.38 -22.18
C GLU A 224 -0.59 -20.63 -21.16
N ARG A 225 -0.24 -21.00 -19.93
CA ARG A 225 -1.23 -21.11 -18.83
C ARG A 225 -1.92 -19.78 -18.53
N PHE A 226 -1.22 -18.66 -18.75
CA PHE A 226 -1.79 -17.33 -18.53
C PHE A 226 -2.82 -16.96 -19.60
N LYS A 227 -2.54 -17.29 -20.88
CA LYS A 227 -3.50 -17.16 -21.98
C LYS A 227 -4.72 -18.06 -21.76
N GLU A 228 -4.52 -19.31 -21.36
CA GLU A 228 -5.61 -20.23 -21.01
C GLU A 228 -6.48 -19.68 -19.86
N HIS A 229 -5.84 -19.16 -18.81
CA HIS A 229 -6.54 -18.48 -17.71
C HIS A 229 -7.36 -17.29 -18.21
N LEU A 230 -6.81 -16.44 -19.08
CA LEU A 230 -7.54 -15.30 -19.66
C LEU A 230 -8.72 -15.74 -20.53
N THR A 231 -8.59 -16.83 -21.29
CA THR A 231 -9.72 -17.41 -22.05
C THR A 231 -10.86 -17.82 -21.11
N ASN A 232 -10.54 -18.47 -19.98
CA ASN A 232 -11.54 -18.84 -18.98
C ASN A 232 -12.19 -17.60 -18.33
N VAL A 233 -11.41 -16.55 -18.07
CA VAL A 233 -11.92 -15.28 -17.54
C VAL A 233 -12.80 -14.56 -18.56
N LYS A 234 -12.47 -14.63 -19.85
CA LYS A 234 -13.30 -14.06 -20.92
C LYS A 234 -14.65 -14.74 -21.01
N THR A 235 -14.68 -16.08 -20.97
CA THR A 235 -15.93 -16.86 -20.91
C THR A 235 -16.77 -16.50 -19.67
N LEU A 236 -16.14 -16.28 -18.52
CA LEU A 236 -16.83 -15.83 -17.31
C LEU A 236 -17.43 -14.43 -17.48
N HIS A 237 -16.67 -13.50 -18.07
CA HIS A 237 -17.12 -12.15 -18.36
C HIS A 237 -18.31 -12.12 -19.31
N GLU A 238 -18.29 -12.92 -20.38
CA GLU A 238 -19.40 -13.04 -21.33
C GLU A 238 -20.68 -13.54 -20.64
N LYS A 239 -20.56 -14.49 -19.69
CA LYS A 239 -21.69 -14.93 -18.86
C LYS A 239 -22.21 -13.82 -17.94
N ASP A 240 -21.31 -13.07 -17.30
CA ASP A 240 -21.70 -11.94 -16.45
C ASP A 240 -22.38 -10.83 -17.27
N LEU A 241 -21.90 -10.55 -18.48
CA LEU A 241 -22.54 -9.60 -19.40
C LEU A 241 -23.96 -10.03 -19.76
N ALA A 242 -24.16 -11.30 -20.11
CA ALA A 242 -25.48 -11.85 -20.41
C ALA A 242 -26.44 -11.77 -19.20
N ALA A 243 -25.90 -11.87 -17.98
CA ALA A 243 -26.65 -11.72 -16.73
C ALA A 243 -26.83 -10.26 -16.26
N GLY A 244 -26.29 -9.27 -16.97
CA GLY A 244 -26.37 -7.85 -16.60
C GLY A 244 -25.38 -7.41 -15.50
N HIS A 245 -24.37 -8.23 -15.21
CA HIS A 245 -23.36 -8.00 -14.17
C HIS A 245 -21.91 -7.85 -14.68
N GLY A 246 -21.72 -7.79 -16.00
CA GLY A 246 -20.41 -7.70 -16.64
C GLY A 246 -19.75 -6.30 -16.60
N GLU A 247 -20.14 -5.43 -15.66
CA GLU A 247 -19.46 -4.14 -15.47
C GLU A 247 -18.39 -4.28 -14.40
N VAL A 248 -17.27 -3.56 -14.55
CA VAL A 248 -16.22 -3.47 -13.53
C VAL A 248 -16.13 -2.06 -12.94
N ALA A 249 -15.58 -1.95 -11.73
CA ALA A 249 -15.25 -0.64 -11.18
C ALA A 249 -14.08 -0.02 -11.96
N LEU A 250 -14.29 1.19 -12.50
CA LEU A 250 -13.25 1.95 -13.20
C LEU A 250 -12.57 2.96 -12.25
N PRO A 251 -11.29 3.32 -12.51
CA PRO A 251 -10.61 4.36 -11.76
C PRO A 251 -11.27 5.74 -11.91
N ASP A 252 -11.34 6.49 -10.81
CA ASP A 252 -11.74 7.90 -10.75
C ASP A 252 -12.99 8.24 -11.57
N ALA A 253 -12.89 9.27 -12.41
CA ALA A 253 -13.96 9.74 -13.28
C ALA A 253 -13.95 9.05 -14.67
N LEU A 254 -13.16 7.99 -14.86
CA LEU A 254 -12.98 7.37 -16.18
C LEU A 254 -14.30 6.84 -16.74
N GLY A 255 -15.16 6.27 -15.89
CA GLY A 255 -16.49 5.83 -16.29
C GLY A 255 -17.43 6.95 -16.74
N ARG A 256 -17.17 8.21 -16.37
CA ARG A 256 -17.91 9.36 -16.92
C ARG A 256 -17.42 9.73 -18.31
N LYS A 257 -16.11 9.66 -18.54
CA LYS A 257 -15.49 9.98 -19.83
C LYS A 257 -15.74 8.87 -20.87
N TYR A 258 -15.75 7.61 -20.43
CA TYR A 258 -15.96 6.43 -21.26
C TYR A 258 -17.04 5.51 -20.64
N PRO A 259 -18.32 5.74 -20.92
CA PRO A 259 -19.43 5.02 -20.29
C PRO A 259 -19.43 3.50 -20.56
N HIS A 260 -18.90 3.07 -21.70
CA HIS A 260 -18.88 1.66 -22.11
C HIS A 260 -17.63 0.89 -21.64
N ALA A 261 -16.58 1.61 -21.21
CA ALA A 261 -15.29 1.02 -20.82
C ALA A 261 -15.44 -0.04 -19.72
N ALA A 262 -16.40 0.11 -18.81
CA ALA A 262 -16.60 -0.84 -17.72
C ALA A 262 -16.99 -2.26 -18.18
N LYS A 263 -17.54 -2.39 -19.40
CA LYS A 263 -17.97 -3.67 -20.01
C LYS A 263 -16.93 -4.24 -20.98
N GLU A 264 -15.98 -3.42 -21.40
CA GLU A 264 -14.96 -3.82 -22.37
C GLU A 264 -13.99 -4.84 -21.75
N TRP A 265 -13.53 -5.78 -22.58
CA TRP A 265 -12.64 -6.86 -22.17
C TRP A 265 -11.33 -6.34 -21.56
N GLY A 266 -10.72 -5.31 -22.16
CA GLY A 266 -9.45 -4.74 -21.71
C GLY A 266 -9.48 -4.24 -20.27
N TRP A 267 -10.63 -3.76 -19.79
CA TRP A 267 -10.80 -3.23 -18.43
C TRP A 267 -11.10 -4.29 -17.38
N GLN A 268 -11.39 -5.53 -17.77
CA GLN A 268 -11.73 -6.57 -16.80
C GLN A 268 -10.50 -6.96 -15.97
N TYR A 269 -10.75 -7.42 -14.74
CA TYR A 269 -9.66 -7.91 -13.89
C TYR A 269 -9.11 -9.22 -14.45
N VAL A 270 -7.79 -9.31 -14.49
CA VAL A 270 -7.08 -10.53 -14.86
C VAL A 270 -7.40 -11.67 -13.90
N PHE A 271 -7.46 -11.38 -12.59
CA PHE A 271 -7.78 -12.35 -11.56
C PHE A 271 -9.10 -11.98 -10.89
N PRO A 272 -10.25 -12.34 -11.47
CA PRO A 272 -11.53 -11.98 -10.87
C PRO A 272 -11.89 -12.88 -9.67
N SER A 273 -12.74 -12.35 -8.79
CA SER A 273 -13.36 -13.07 -7.68
C SER A 273 -14.23 -14.22 -8.18
N GLY A 274 -14.34 -15.29 -7.38
CA GLY A 274 -15.24 -16.40 -7.68
C GLY A 274 -16.72 -16.01 -7.63
N SER A 275 -17.07 -15.03 -6.79
CA SER A 275 -18.43 -14.53 -6.61
C SER A 275 -18.56 -13.05 -6.98
N LEU A 276 -19.77 -12.67 -7.38
CA LEU A 276 -20.18 -11.27 -7.49
C LEU A 276 -20.25 -10.63 -6.10
N SER A 277 -20.07 -9.31 -6.06
CA SER A 277 -20.13 -8.53 -4.82
C SER A 277 -20.80 -7.19 -5.08
N VAL A 278 -21.44 -6.63 -4.05
CA VAL A 278 -21.92 -5.26 -4.06
C VAL A 278 -20.73 -4.33 -3.86
N ASP A 279 -20.50 -3.40 -4.79
CA ASP A 279 -19.52 -2.35 -4.59
C ASP A 279 -19.99 -1.44 -3.45
N PRO A 280 -19.24 -1.33 -2.33
CA PRO A 280 -19.66 -0.57 -1.16
C PRO A 280 -19.75 0.94 -1.40
N ARG A 281 -19.20 1.47 -2.51
CA ARG A 281 -19.28 2.90 -2.85
C ARG A 281 -20.43 3.22 -3.80
N SER A 282 -20.68 2.38 -4.79
CA SER A 282 -21.71 2.62 -5.80
C SER A 282 -23.01 1.84 -5.60
N GLY A 283 -23.01 0.79 -4.77
CA GLY A 283 -24.14 -0.12 -4.57
C GLY A 283 -24.39 -1.09 -5.74
N VAL A 284 -23.61 -0.99 -6.82
CA VAL A 284 -23.77 -1.82 -8.02
C VAL A 284 -23.20 -3.22 -7.76
N VAL A 285 -23.95 -4.25 -8.15
CA VAL A 285 -23.48 -5.65 -8.14
C VAL A 285 -22.57 -5.88 -9.34
N ARG A 286 -21.31 -6.23 -9.06
CA ARG A 286 -20.30 -6.48 -10.08
C ARG A 286 -19.23 -7.46 -9.59
N ARG A 287 -18.47 -8.02 -10.54
CA ARG A 287 -17.32 -8.85 -10.19
C ARG A 287 -16.13 -7.97 -9.80
N HIS A 288 -15.61 -8.22 -8.61
CA HIS A 288 -14.39 -7.58 -8.14
C HIS A 288 -13.17 -8.46 -8.43
N HIS A 289 -11.96 -7.93 -8.22
CA HIS A 289 -10.77 -8.76 -8.25
C HIS A 289 -10.77 -9.79 -7.11
N ILE A 290 -9.93 -10.81 -7.26
CA ILE A 290 -9.68 -11.83 -6.24
C ILE A 290 -9.32 -11.18 -4.89
N SER A 291 -9.86 -11.73 -3.81
CA SER A 291 -9.55 -11.27 -2.45
C SER A 291 -8.09 -11.55 -2.10
N ASP A 292 -7.45 -10.60 -1.44
CA ASP A 292 -6.08 -10.75 -0.93
C ASP A 292 -5.97 -11.90 0.08
N SER A 293 -7.01 -12.11 0.88
CA SER A 293 -7.10 -13.22 1.84
C SER A 293 -6.99 -14.60 1.17
N VAL A 294 -7.59 -14.79 -0.02
CA VAL A 294 -7.54 -16.06 -0.74
C VAL A 294 -6.10 -16.40 -1.12
N ILE A 295 -5.35 -15.40 -1.62
CA ILE A 295 -3.95 -15.58 -2.02
C ILE A 295 -3.07 -15.78 -0.80
N GLN A 296 -3.28 -14.99 0.27
CA GLN A 296 -2.52 -15.11 1.51
C GLN A 296 -2.70 -16.48 2.17
N THR A 297 -3.93 -17.00 2.23
CA THR A 297 -4.21 -18.32 2.77
C THR A 297 -3.57 -19.42 1.92
N ALA A 298 -3.70 -19.34 0.58
CA ALA A 298 -3.10 -20.33 -0.30
C ALA A 298 -1.58 -20.41 -0.16
N VAL A 299 -0.88 -19.27 -0.11
CA VAL A 299 0.58 -19.24 0.10
C VAL A 299 0.94 -19.73 1.50
N LYS A 300 0.19 -19.35 2.54
CA LYS A 300 0.42 -19.82 3.92
C LYS A 300 0.29 -21.34 4.03
N ASP A 301 -0.73 -21.91 3.39
CA ASP A 301 -0.94 -23.36 3.37
C ASP A 301 0.17 -24.08 2.59
N ALA A 302 0.61 -23.52 1.47
CA ALA A 302 1.72 -24.06 0.68
C ALA A 302 3.05 -24.04 1.45
N VAL A 303 3.37 -22.93 2.12
CA VAL A 303 4.55 -22.81 3.00
C VAL A 303 4.56 -23.90 4.07
N ARG A 304 3.41 -24.12 4.72
CA ARG A 304 3.27 -25.16 5.74
C ARG A 304 3.46 -26.56 5.16
N LYS A 305 2.84 -26.87 4.02
CA LYS A 305 2.95 -28.18 3.36
C LYS A 305 4.35 -28.47 2.83
N ALA A 306 5.05 -27.45 2.37
CA ALA A 306 6.43 -27.55 1.90
C ALA A 306 7.46 -27.72 3.04
N GLY A 307 7.03 -27.69 4.31
CA GLY A 307 7.94 -27.81 5.46
C GLY A 307 8.85 -26.59 5.66
N ILE A 308 8.52 -25.44 5.06
CA ILE A 308 9.35 -24.24 5.13
C ILE A 308 9.19 -23.62 6.53
N VAL A 309 10.27 -23.65 7.31
CA VAL A 309 10.31 -23.15 8.69
C VAL A 309 10.29 -21.62 8.76
N LYS A 310 10.81 -20.94 7.72
CA LYS A 310 10.84 -19.48 7.65
C LYS A 310 9.42 -18.92 7.68
N HIS A 311 9.23 -17.79 8.37
CA HIS A 311 7.96 -17.07 8.36
C HIS A 311 7.72 -16.38 6.99
N ALA A 312 7.34 -17.19 6.01
CA ALA A 312 7.11 -16.79 4.64
C ALA A 312 5.66 -16.37 4.42
N THR A 313 5.51 -15.30 3.65
CA THR A 313 4.22 -14.71 3.27
C THR A 313 4.26 -14.35 1.79
N VAL A 314 3.15 -13.86 1.26
CA VAL A 314 3.09 -13.30 -0.11
C VAL A 314 4.19 -12.26 -0.35
N HIS A 315 4.52 -11.43 0.63
CA HIS A 315 5.57 -10.41 0.49
C HIS A 315 6.97 -11.02 0.43
N THR A 316 7.15 -12.20 1.00
CA THR A 316 8.42 -12.94 0.96
C THR A 316 8.77 -13.35 -0.47
N LEU A 317 7.79 -13.70 -1.33
CA LEU A 317 8.04 -14.00 -2.74
C LEU A 317 8.65 -12.80 -3.49
N ARG A 318 8.14 -11.59 -3.22
CA ARG A 318 8.70 -10.35 -3.76
C ARG A 318 10.10 -10.05 -3.21
N HIS A 319 10.36 -10.36 -1.93
CA HIS A 319 11.70 -10.23 -1.35
C HIS A 319 12.69 -11.22 -1.97
N SER A 320 12.25 -12.45 -2.24
CA SER A 320 13.03 -13.47 -2.93
C SER A 320 13.33 -13.07 -4.36
N PHE A 321 12.35 -12.55 -5.10
CA PHE A 321 12.59 -11.99 -6.44
C PHE A 321 13.72 -10.95 -6.43
N ALA A 322 13.60 -9.94 -5.57
CA ALA A 322 14.58 -8.87 -5.49
C ALA A 322 15.98 -9.39 -5.14
N THR A 323 16.05 -10.28 -4.14
CA THR A 323 17.31 -10.90 -3.70
C THR A 323 17.92 -11.76 -4.80
N HIS A 324 17.14 -12.59 -5.49
CA HIS A 324 17.66 -13.50 -6.51
C HIS A 324 18.14 -12.73 -7.75
N LEU A 325 17.48 -11.62 -8.14
CA LEU A 325 18.00 -10.73 -9.18
C LEU A 325 19.35 -10.14 -8.78
N LEU A 326 19.49 -9.63 -7.55
CA LEU A 326 20.75 -9.09 -7.06
C LEU A 326 21.85 -10.17 -7.00
N GLN A 327 21.52 -11.39 -6.58
CA GLN A 327 22.45 -12.53 -6.55
C GLN A 327 22.91 -12.94 -7.96
N ASN A 328 22.05 -12.76 -8.97
CA ASN A 328 22.38 -12.98 -10.37
C ASN A 328 23.10 -11.78 -11.02
N GLY A 329 23.57 -10.81 -10.22
CA GLY A 329 24.38 -9.68 -10.68
C GLY A 329 23.57 -8.51 -11.28
N ILE A 330 22.24 -8.52 -11.19
CA ILE A 330 21.42 -7.42 -11.71
C ILE A 330 21.65 -6.15 -10.88
N ASN A 331 21.75 -5.01 -11.56
CA ASN A 331 22.03 -3.74 -10.91
C ASN A 331 20.90 -3.35 -9.93
N ILE A 332 21.28 -2.84 -8.74
CA ILE A 332 20.31 -2.41 -7.72
C ILE A 332 19.33 -1.34 -8.24
N ARG A 333 19.75 -0.48 -9.17
CA ARG A 333 18.88 0.53 -9.80
C ARG A 333 17.84 -0.10 -10.72
N GLU A 334 18.20 -1.17 -11.42
CA GLU A 334 17.24 -1.93 -12.23
C GLU A 334 16.23 -2.64 -11.34
N VAL A 335 16.69 -3.31 -10.27
CA VAL A 335 15.80 -3.92 -9.26
C VAL A 335 14.90 -2.86 -8.61
N GLN A 336 15.44 -1.67 -8.31
CA GLN A 336 14.66 -0.54 -7.78
C GLN A 336 13.53 -0.13 -8.74
N SER A 337 13.83 -0.06 -10.05
CA SER A 337 12.88 0.27 -11.10
C SER A 337 11.75 -0.76 -11.19
N LEU A 338 12.10 -2.05 -11.28
CA LEU A 338 11.15 -3.17 -11.34
C LEU A 338 10.20 -3.19 -10.12
N LEU A 339 10.74 -2.93 -8.93
CA LEU A 339 9.97 -2.87 -7.69
C LEU A 339 9.17 -1.57 -7.54
N GLY A 340 9.42 -0.54 -8.35
CA GLY A 340 8.77 0.76 -8.21
C GLY A 340 9.07 1.41 -6.86
N HIS A 341 10.33 1.38 -6.43
CA HIS A 341 10.78 2.03 -5.21
C HIS A 341 11.23 3.47 -5.50
N LYS A 342 10.58 4.46 -4.87
CA LYS A 342 10.95 5.87 -5.00
C LYS A 342 12.38 6.16 -4.52
N HIS A 343 12.80 5.46 -3.48
CA HIS A 343 14.05 5.67 -2.76
C HIS A 343 14.87 4.38 -2.78
N VAL A 344 16.15 4.47 -3.17
CA VAL A 344 17.04 3.32 -3.31
C VAL A 344 17.27 2.63 -1.96
N GLU A 345 17.19 3.38 -0.86
CA GLU A 345 17.28 2.92 0.52
C GLU A 345 16.26 1.81 0.81
N THR A 346 15.10 1.83 0.15
CA THR A 346 14.10 0.76 0.28
C THR A 346 14.57 -0.54 -0.40
N THR A 347 15.33 -0.44 -1.49
CA THR A 347 15.92 -1.58 -2.20
C THR A 347 17.21 -2.06 -1.54
N MET A 348 17.97 -1.16 -0.90
CA MET A 348 19.17 -1.50 -0.12
C MET A 348 18.87 -2.47 1.02
N VAL A 349 17.62 -2.56 1.47
CA VAL A 349 17.22 -3.59 2.42
C VAL A 349 17.49 -5.00 1.89
N TYR A 350 17.60 -5.24 0.57
CA TYR A 350 17.98 -6.54 0.00
C TYR A 350 19.49 -6.71 -0.22
N THR A 351 20.33 -5.68 -0.03
CA THR A 351 21.78 -5.87 -0.22
C THR A 351 22.43 -6.60 0.94
N HIS A 352 21.77 -6.69 2.11
CA HIS A 352 22.29 -7.47 3.25
C HIS A 352 22.51 -8.96 2.93
N VAL A 353 21.79 -9.52 1.96
CA VAL A 353 21.91 -10.92 1.49
C VAL A 353 22.99 -11.11 0.41
N LEU A 354 23.51 -10.01 -0.16
CA LEU A 354 24.67 -10.05 -1.06
C LEU A 354 25.98 -10.38 -0.35
N ARG A 355 25.97 -10.48 0.99
CA ARG A 355 27.13 -10.93 1.77
C ARG A 355 27.62 -12.33 1.39
N ASN A 356 26.83 -13.11 0.65
CA ASN A 356 27.21 -14.44 0.16
C ASN A 356 27.88 -14.40 -1.23
N MET A 357 28.01 -13.24 -1.88
CA MET A 357 28.68 -13.11 -3.16
C MET A 357 30.15 -12.70 -2.99
N SER A 358 31.04 -13.47 -3.62
CA SER A 358 32.47 -13.25 -3.95
C SER A 358 33.45 -12.85 -2.85
N ASN A 359 33.01 -12.15 -1.79
CA ASN A 359 33.79 -11.64 -0.67
C ASN A 359 33.00 -11.80 0.64
N ALA A 360 32.33 -12.95 0.82
CA ALA A 360 31.72 -13.26 2.10
C ALA A 360 32.82 -13.28 3.17
N PRO A 361 32.69 -12.55 4.28
CA PRO A 361 33.66 -12.64 5.35
C PRO A 361 33.69 -14.09 5.84
N GLN A 362 34.84 -14.76 5.68
CA GLN A 362 35.03 -16.11 6.21
C GLN A 362 34.90 -16.05 7.73
N SER A 363 34.12 -16.96 8.30
CA SER A 363 34.03 -17.08 9.75
C SER A 363 35.43 -17.33 10.31
N PRO A 364 35.90 -16.59 11.32
CA PRO A 364 37.16 -16.89 11.98
C PRO A 364 37.21 -18.34 12.52
N LEU A 365 36.05 -18.92 12.87
CA LEU A 365 35.95 -20.32 13.28
C LEU A 365 36.25 -21.28 12.13
N ASP A 366 35.73 -20.99 10.93
CA ASP A 366 35.99 -21.79 9.73
C ASP A 366 37.44 -21.60 9.26
N ALA A 367 38.01 -20.42 9.45
CA ALA A 367 39.44 -20.18 9.20
C ALA A 367 40.33 -20.91 10.22
N LEU A 368 39.87 -21.08 11.46
CA LEU A 368 40.61 -21.75 12.53
C LEU A 368 40.53 -23.29 12.44
N TYR A 369 39.40 -23.84 12.01
CA TYR A 369 39.13 -25.29 11.98
C TYR A 369 38.94 -25.88 10.58
N GLY A 370 38.93 -25.05 9.53
CA GLY A 370 38.91 -25.49 8.14
C GLY A 370 40.23 -26.16 7.76
N ARG A 371 40.30 -27.47 7.97
CA ARG A 371 41.37 -28.37 7.49
C ARG A 371 41.44 -28.31 5.96
N ALA A 372 42.61 -28.16 5.34
CA ALA A 372 43.56 -29.26 5.08
C ALA A 372 42.92 -30.46 4.36
N GLU A 373 42.35 -30.23 3.17
CA GLU A 373 42.02 -31.27 2.18
C GLU A 373 42.67 -30.92 0.83
N SER A 374 44.01 -30.87 0.79
CA SER A 374 44.78 -30.86 -0.46
C SER A 374 46.22 -31.34 -0.23
N ALA A 375 46.35 -32.54 0.34
CA ALA A 375 47.58 -33.33 0.28
C ALA A 375 47.18 -34.81 0.30
N GLY A 376 46.97 -35.34 -0.90
CA GLY A 376 46.66 -36.74 -1.19
C GLY A 376 46.79 -36.95 -2.68
#